data_AF-A0A1H8B4Q2-F1
#
_entry.id   AF-A0A1H8B4Q2-F1
#
_cell.length_a   1.000
_cell.length_b   1.000
_cell.length_c   1.000
_cell.angle_alpha   90.00
_cell.angle_beta   90.00
_cell.angle_gamma   90.00
#
_symmetry.space_group_name_H-M   'P 1'
#
loop_
_entity.id
_entity.type
_entity.pdbx_description
1 polymer ?
#
loop_
_entity_poly.entity_id
_entity_poly.type
_entity_poly.pdbx_seq_one_letter_code
_entity_poly.pdbx_strand_id
1 'polypeptide(L)'
;MTTAPLPAGWAVAFHRVHNLVILTLLDQDRVEREIGFHPLAAPGPENEIASSLDQITDPDLGTAARKLLDSFYARTARAQRNSDAFGRAFPDLSALFARLAEQVPGCTAGLDLDHEALALVLTAQAPRESAPELLALIRRWPGSVDGPASGVEPALTETGGLTLCLSQDLAEQFLAWFRDEP
;
A
#
# COMPACT_ATOMS: atom_id res chain seq x y z
N MET A 1 -4.85 2.46 -28.37
CA MET A 1 -5.35 2.84 -27.03
C MET A 1 -4.72 4.17 -26.70
N THR A 2 -5.52 5.19 -26.40
CA THR A 2 -5.02 6.54 -26.07
C THR A 2 -4.65 6.55 -24.59
N THR A 3 -3.36 6.58 -24.26
CA THR A 3 -2.93 6.70 -22.86
C THR A 3 -3.42 8.03 -22.28
N ALA A 4 -3.87 7.99 -21.03
CA ALA A 4 -4.31 9.16 -20.30
C ALA A 4 -3.21 10.24 -20.24
N PRO A 5 -3.56 11.53 -20.29
CA PRO A 5 -2.59 12.61 -20.08
C PRO A 5 -2.07 12.59 -18.64
N LEU A 6 -0.94 13.27 -18.41
CA LEU A 6 -0.49 13.55 -17.04
C LEU A 6 -1.58 14.38 -16.31
N PRO A 7 -1.84 14.09 -15.02
CA PRO A 7 -2.70 14.95 -14.21
C PRO A 7 -2.18 16.38 -14.14
N ALA A 8 -3.07 17.34 -13.89
CA ALA A 8 -2.68 18.74 -13.77
C ALA A 8 -1.62 18.92 -12.66
N GLY A 9 -0.54 19.63 -12.98
CA GLY A 9 0.59 19.89 -12.06
C GLY A 9 1.60 18.75 -11.94
N TRP A 10 1.33 17.57 -12.51
CA TRP A 10 2.26 16.44 -12.45
C TRP A 10 3.37 16.56 -13.49
N ALA A 11 4.46 15.83 -13.27
CA ALA A 11 5.59 15.79 -14.18
C ALA A 11 6.27 14.42 -14.20
N VAL A 12 7.09 14.18 -15.22
CA VAL A 12 8.03 13.07 -15.27
C VAL A 12 9.44 13.64 -15.21
N ALA A 13 10.20 13.24 -14.19
CA ALA A 13 11.62 13.52 -14.11
C ALA A 13 12.42 12.38 -14.73
N PHE A 14 13.49 12.74 -15.44
CA PHE A 14 14.43 11.82 -16.05
C PHE A 14 15.79 12.06 -15.41
N HIS A 15 16.35 11.01 -14.80
CA HIS A 15 17.69 11.02 -14.24
C HIS A 15 18.54 10.00 -15.00
N ARG A 16 19.56 10.48 -15.72
CA ARG A 16 20.43 9.62 -16.55
C ARG A 16 21.63 9.15 -15.72
N VAL A 17 21.79 7.84 -15.55
CA VAL A 17 22.90 7.21 -14.81
C VAL A 17 23.53 6.12 -15.68
N HIS A 18 24.77 6.35 -16.11
CA HIS A 18 25.51 5.43 -17.00
C HIS A 18 24.70 5.03 -18.25
N ASN A 19 24.29 3.76 -18.34
CA ASN A 19 23.51 3.19 -19.45
C ASN A 19 22.01 3.05 -19.12
N LEU A 20 21.52 3.81 -18.14
CA LEU A 20 20.16 3.76 -17.65
C LEU A 20 19.56 5.17 -17.57
N VAL A 21 18.27 5.28 -17.89
CA VAL A 21 17.44 6.44 -17.54
C VAL A 21 16.45 5.97 -16.48
N ILE A 22 16.46 6.65 -15.34
CA ILE A 22 15.45 6.50 -14.29
C ILE A 22 14.36 7.52 -14.60
N LEU A 23 13.12 7.05 -14.72
CA LEU A 23 11.95 7.87 -14.91
C LEU A 23 11.18 7.91 -13.59
N THR A 24 10.93 9.09 -13.07
CA THR A 24 10.16 9.29 -11.84
C THR A 24 8.91 10.09 -12.13
N LEU A 25 7.76 9.51 -11.87
CA LEU A 25 6.48 10.22 -11.91
C LEU A 25 6.35 11.04 -10.63
N LEU A 26 6.20 12.35 -10.78
CA LEU A 26 6.08 13.31 -9.71
C LEU A 26 4.67 13.91 -9.71
N ASP A 27 4.07 14.03 -8.53
CA ASP A 27 2.82 14.79 -8.39
C ASP A 27 3.05 16.31 -8.36
N GLN A 28 1.98 17.05 -8.12
CA GLN A 28 1.99 18.52 -8.03
C GLN A 28 2.91 19.05 -6.92
N ASP A 29 3.12 18.27 -5.86
CA ASP A 29 3.94 18.62 -4.69
C ASP A 29 5.38 18.09 -4.83
N ARG A 30 5.72 17.54 -6.01
CA ARG A 30 7.00 16.90 -6.32
C ARG A 30 7.27 15.65 -5.49
N VAL A 31 6.23 15.02 -4.96
CA VAL A 31 6.34 13.73 -4.31
C VAL A 31 6.43 12.64 -5.37
N GLU A 32 7.35 11.70 -5.17
CA GLU A 32 7.53 10.56 -6.05
C GLU A 32 6.33 9.62 -5.94
N ARG A 33 5.75 9.27 -7.09
CA ARG A 33 4.56 8.41 -7.18
C ARG A 33 4.81 7.09 -7.87
N GLU A 34 5.74 7.03 -8.81
CA GLU A 34 6.12 5.81 -9.52
C GLU A 34 7.53 5.95 -10.09
N ILE A 35 8.29 4.86 -10.11
CA ILE A 35 9.63 4.82 -10.68
C ILE A 35 9.69 3.76 -11.78
N GLY A 36 10.29 4.11 -12.91
CA GLY A 36 10.54 3.21 -14.02
C GLY A 36 11.96 3.32 -14.52
N PHE A 37 12.37 2.33 -15.28
CA PHE A 37 13.72 2.21 -15.80
C PHE A 37 13.69 2.00 -17.30
N HIS A 38 14.54 2.72 -18.01
CA HIS A 38 14.70 2.58 -19.45
C HIS A 38 16.18 2.45 -19.82
N PRO A 39 16.57 1.42 -20.60
CA PRO A 39 17.94 1.31 -21.09
C PRO A 39 18.26 2.52 -21.99
N LEU A 40 19.43 3.12 -21.77
CA LEU A 40 19.83 4.35 -22.44
C LEU A 40 20.18 4.08 -23.92
N ALA A 41 19.65 4.89 -24.84
CA ALA A 41 19.98 4.82 -26.26
C ALA A 41 20.67 6.08 -26.82
N ALA A 42 20.51 7.25 -26.20
CA ALA A 42 21.08 8.50 -26.71
C ALA A 42 21.62 9.43 -25.60
N PRO A 43 22.69 10.21 -25.87
CA PRO A 43 23.19 11.24 -24.97
C PRO A 43 22.15 12.36 -24.79
N GLY A 44 22.01 12.85 -23.56
CA GLY A 44 21.09 13.92 -23.20
C GLY A 44 21.50 14.57 -21.86
N PRO A 45 20.79 15.63 -21.41
CA PRO A 45 21.09 16.27 -20.14
C PRO A 45 20.92 15.30 -18.96
N GLU A 46 21.77 15.38 -17.94
CA GLU A 46 21.72 14.44 -16.80
C GLU A 46 20.37 14.43 -16.08
N ASN A 47 19.74 15.60 -16.00
CA ASN A 47 18.43 15.81 -15.38
C ASN A 47 17.51 16.58 -16.32
N GLU A 48 16.29 16.08 -16.47
CA GLU A 48 15.26 16.70 -17.29
C GLU A 48 13.90 16.49 -16.62
N ILE A 49 13.01 17.48 -16.70
CA ILE A 49 11.65 17.39 -16.14
C ILE A 49 10.67 17.78 -17.23
N ALA A 50 9.78 16.85 -17.59
CA ALA A 50 8.69 17.09 -18.52
C ALA A 50 7.37 17.24 -17.76
N SER A 51 6.72 18.40 -17.91
CA SER A 51 5.38 18.67 -17.33
C SER A 51 4.24 18.22 -18.26
N SER A 52 4.57 17.72 -19.46
CA SER A 52 3.64 17.06 -20.38
C SER A 52 4.38 15.97 -21.15
N LEU A 53 3.69 14.92 -21.57
CA LEU A 53 4.31 13.85 -22.38
C LEU A 53 4.80 14.37 -23.74
N ASP A 54 4.21 15.45 -24.26
CA ASP A 54 4.57 16.04 -25.56
C ASP A 54 5.90 16.82 -25.52
N GLN A 55 6.39 17.17 -24.32
CA GLN A 55 7.72 17.76 -24.14
C GLN A 55 8.86 16.74 -24.31
N ILE A 56 8.55 15.43 -24.28
CA ILE A 56 9.54 14.37 -24.41
C ILE A 56 9.80 14.15 -25.89
N THR A 57 10.94 14.65 -26.37
CA THR A 57 11.30 14.61 -27.80
C THR A 57 11.82 13.24 -28.25
N ASP A 58 12.41 12.48 -27.33
CA ASP A 58 12.85 11.11 -27.56
C ASP A 58 11.63 10.16 -27.57
N PRO A 59 11.31 9.50 -28.70
CA PRO A 59 10.14 8.63 -28.82
C PRO A 59 10.16 7.41 -27.89
N ASP A 60 11.35 6.87 -27.61
CA ASP A 60 11.52 5.69 -26.76
C ASP A 60 11.31 6.07 -25.28
N LEU A 61 11.87 7.22 -24.86
CA LEU A 61 11.58 7.79 -23.55
C LEU A 61 10.12 8.22 -23.40
N GLY A 62 9.52 8.78 -24.46
CA GLY A 62 8.10 9.12 -24.48
C GLY A 62 7.22 7.88 -24.30
N THR A 63 7.60 6.75 -24.92
CA THR A 63 6.94 5.45 -24.74
C THR A 63 7.16 4.90 -23.33
N ALA A 64 8.37 5.01 -22.78
CA ALA A 64 8.67 4.57 -21.41
C ALA A 64 7.89 5.38 -20.36
N ALA A 65 7.83 6.70 -20.50
CA ALA A 65 7.05 7.58 -19.63
C ALA A 65 5.54 7.27 -19.71
N ARG A 66 5.05 6.93 -20.90
CA ARG A 66 3.67 6.51 -21.11
C ARG A 66 3.35 5.21 -20.39
N LYS A 67 4.23 4.21 -20.51
CA LYS A 67 4.13 2.94 -19.77
C LYS A 67 4.19 3.14 -18.26
N LEU A 68 5.04 4.04 -17.79
CA LEU A 68 5.12 4.40 -16.37
C LEU A 68 3.78 4.94 -15.86
N LEU A 69 3.19 5.87 -16.61
CA LEU A 69 1.89 6.45 -16.26
C LEU A 69 0.75 5.42 -16.32
N ASP A 70 0.72 4.58 -17.36
CA ASP A 70 -0.26 3.49 -17.48
C ASP A 70 -0.13 2.49 -16.31
N SER A 71 1.10 2.16 -15.90
CA SER A 71 1.38 1.32 -14.73
C SER A 71 0.83 1.97 -13.46
N PHE A 72 1.13 3.25 -13.23
CA PHE A 72 0.62 4.00 -12.08
C PHE A 72 -0.91 3.96 -12.03
N TYR A 73 -1.61 4.25 -13.13
CA TYR A 73 -3.07 4.22 -13.15
C TYR A 73 -3.65 2.83 -12.93
N ALA A 74 -3.07 1.80 -13.56
CA ALA A 74 -3.49 0.43 -13.35
C ALA A 74 -3.33 0.00 -11.89
N ARG A 75 -2.23 0.43 -11.27
CA ARG A 75 -1.89 0.21 -9.87
C ARG A 75 -2.88 0.87 -8.92
N THR A 76 -3.15 2.17 -9.11
CA THR A 76 -4.15 2.92 -8.32
C THR A 76 -5.56 2.34 -8.49
N ALA A 77 -5.95 1.98 -9.71
CA ALA A 77 -7.27 1.39 -9.97
C ALA A 77 -7.42 0.02 -9.28
N ARG A 78 -6.35 -0.77 -9.21
CA ARG A 78 -6.35 -2.05 -8.47
C ARG A 78 -6.51 -1.82 -6.97
N ALA A 79 -5.71 -0.92 -6.39
CA ALA A 79 -5.80 -0.57 -4.98
C ALA A 79 -7.21 -0.08 -4.60
N GLN A 80 -7.81 0.80 -5.42
CA GLN A 80 -9.18 1.26 -5.19
C GLN A 80 -10.20 0.12 -5.23
N ARG A 81 -10.12 -0.77 -6.23
CA ARG A 81 -11.04 -1.92 -6.31
C ARG A 81 -10.93 -2.85 -5.10
N ASN A 82 -9.71 -3.08 -4.61
CA ASN A 82 -9.48 -3.88 -3.41
C ASN A 82 -10.08 -3.22 -2.17
N SER A 83 -9.84 -1.90 -2.00
CA SER A 83 -10.43 -1.11 -0.91
C SER A 83 -11.96 -1.12 -0.95
N ASP A 84 -12.56 -0.90 -2.11
CA ASP A 84 -14.02 -0.92 -2.28
C ASP A 84 -14.61 -2.31 -2.01
N ALA A 85 -13.92 -3.38 -2.43
CA ALA A 85 -14.35 -4.75 -2.18
C ALA A 85 -14.34 -5.07 -0.68
N PHE A 86 -13.27 -4.67 0.02
CA PHE A 86 -13.17 -4.84 1.47
C PHE A 86 -14.25 -4.05 2.21
N GLY A 87 -14.47 -2.78 1.84
CA GLY A 87 -15.52 -1.94 2.44
C GLY A 87 -16.93 -2.51 2.26
N ARG A 88 -17.20 -3.19 1.14
CA ARG A 88 -18.46 -3.92 0.95
C ARG A 88 -18.57 -5.18 1.80
N ALA A 89 -17.47 -5.88 2.07
CA ALA A 89 -17.45 -7.09 2.89
C ALA A 89 -17.57 -6.77 4.41
N PHE A 90 -17.10 -5.58 4.82
CA PHE A 90 -17.08 -5.14 6.21
C PHE A 90 -17.73 -3.75 6.38
N PRO A 91 -19.05 -3.61 6.13
CA PRO A 91 -19.75 -2.33 6.33
C PRO A 91 -19.82 -1.90 7.81
N ASP A 92 -19.60 -2.83 8.72
CA ASP A 92 -19.61 -2.70 10.18
C ASP A 92 -18.19 -2.52 10.78
N LEU A 93 -17.18 -2.22 9.96
CA LEU A 93 -15.78 -2.16 10.37
C LEU A 93 -15.53 -1.29 11.61
N SER A 94 -16.15 -0.11 11.69
CA SER A 94 -16.00 0.78 12.85
C SER A 94 -16.53 0.15 14.15
N ALA A 95 -17.61 -0.64 14.07
CA ALA A 95 -18.15 -1.37 15.22
C ALA A 95 -17.23 -2.53 15.61
N LEU A 96 -16.63 -3.23 14.64
CA LEU A 96 -15.64 -4.27 14.89
C LEU A 96 -14.39 -3.70 15.57
N PHE A 97 -13.90 -2.53 15.15
CA PHE A 97 -12.76 -1.88 15.80
C PHE A 97 -13.09 -1.39 17.21
N ALA A 98 -14.29 -0.85 17.45
CA ALA A 98 -14.73 -0.49 18.79
C ALA A 98 -14.81 -1.73 19.70
N ARG A 99 -15.39 -2.83 19.22
CA ARG A 99 -15.45 -4.11 19.92
C ARG A 99 -14.05 -4.65 20.25
N LEU A 100 -13.09 -4.52 19.32
CA LEU A 100 -11.70 -4.90 19.55
C LEU A 100 -11.08 -4.08 20.69
N ALA A 101 -11.30 -2.77 20.72
CA ALA A 101 -10.83 -1.90 21.79
C ALA A 101 -11.51 -2.17 23.15
N GLU A 102 -12.76 -2.67 23.14
CA GLU A 102 -13.45 -3.12 24.36
C GLU A 102 -12.86 -4.42 24.91
N GLN A 103 -12.52 -5.39 24.05
CA GLN A 103 -11.91 -6.65 24.46
C GLN A 103 -10.43 -6.54 24.82
N VAL A 104 -9.72 -5.62 24.17
CA VAL A 104 -8.31 -5.33 24.40
C VAL A 104 -8.19 -3.85 24.75
N PRO A 105 -8.24 -3.49 26.05
CA PRO A 105 -8.23 -2.10 26.48
C PRO A 105 -7.05 -1.31 25.89
N GLY A 106 -7.32 -0.12 25.38
CA GLY A 106 -6.30 0.73 24.76
C GLY A 106 -5.79 0.23 23.40
N CYS A 107 -6.40 -0.82 22.83
CA CYS A 107 -6.06 -1.26 21.48
C CYS A 107 -6.54 -0.26 20.43
N THR A 108 -5.66 0.10 19.51
CA THR A 108 -5.99 0.86 18.31
C THR A 108 -5.94 -0.07 17.10
N ALA A 109 -6.95 0.01 16.24
CA ALA A 109 -6.98 -0.76 15.00
C ALA A 109 -7.31 0.13 13.81
N GLY A 110 -6.71 -0.19 12.66
CA GLY A 110 -6.87 0.56 11.43
C GLY A 110 -6.58 -0.29 10.21
N LEU A 111 -6.93 0.27 9.05
CA LEU A 111 -6.54 -0.26 7.75
C LEU A 111 -5.62 0.75 7.09
N ASP A 112 -4.55 0.25 6.49
CA ASP A 112 -3.71 1.02 5.59
C ASP A 112 -3.58 0.28 4.25
N LEU A 113 -3.15 0.98 3.21
CA LEU A 113 -2.85 0.39 1.92
C LEU A 113 -1.36 0.07 1.86
N ASP A 114 -1.02 -1.20 1.69
CA ASP A 114 0.32 -1.58 1.23
C ASP A 114 0.49 -1.11 -0.22
N HIS A 115 1.36 -0.12 -0.43
CA HIS A 115 1.60 0.47 -1.74
C HIS A 115 2.39 -0.45 -2.69
N GLU A 116 3.10 -1.45 -2.17
CA GLU A 116 3.80 -2.45 -2.98
C GLU A 116 2.87 -3.61 -3.36
N ALA A 117 2.17 -4.17 -2.37
CA ALA A 117 1.24 -5.29 -2.59
C ALA A 117 -0.10 -4.85 -3.20
N LEU A 118 -0.45 -3.56 -3.09
CA LEU A 118 -1.72 -2.97 -3.51
C LEU A 118 -2.92 -3.60 -2.81
N ALA A 119 -2.71 -3.96 -1.56
CA ALA A 119 -3.66 -4.68 -0.73
C ALA A 119 -3.81 -3.94 0.59
N LEU A 120 -4.98 -4.08 1.21
CA LEU A 120 -5.17 -3.52 2.55
C LEU A 120 -4.39 -4.34 3.59
N VAL A 121 -3.86 -3.66 4.58
CA VAL A 121 -3.24 -4.24 5.76
C VAL A 121 -4.04 -3.78 6.96
N LEU A 122 -4.52 -4.74 7.75
CA LEU A 122 -5.10 -4.45 9.05
C LEU A 122 -3.98 -4.41 10.09
N THR A 123 -3.90 -3.29 10.79
CA THR A 123 -2.99 -3.13 11.91
C THR A 123 -3.79 -3.01 13.20
N ALA A 124 -3.45 -3.82 14.19
CA ALA A 124 -3.96 -3.70 15.56
C ALA A 124 -2.79 -3.55 16.53
N GLN A 125 -2.80 -2.51 17.35
CA GLN A 125 -1.75 -2.19 18.30
C GLN A 125 -2.31 -2.22 19.70
N ALA A 126 -1.69 -2.96 20.59
CA ALA A 126 -2.01 -2.98 22.02
C ALA A 126 -0.83 -2.42 22.81
N PRO A 127 -1.08 -1.57 23.82
CA PRO A 127 -0.04 -1.15 24.75
C PRO A 127 0.46 -2.34 25.57
N ARG A 128 1.58 -2.17 26.27
CA ARG A 128 2.27 -3.27 26.96
C ARG A 128 1.36 -4.02 27.93
N GLU A 129 0.54 -3.30 28.67
CA GLU A 129 -0.41 -3.81 29.65
C GLU A 129 -1.53 -4.64 29.04
N SER A 130 -1.81 -4.48 27.74
CA SER A 130 -2.89 -5.18 27.03
C SER A 130 -2.39 -6.07 25.88
N ALA A 131 -1.07 -6.16 25.72
CA ALA A 131 -0.44 -7.07 24.76
C ALA A 131 -0.80 -8.55 25.00
N PRO A 132 -0.88 -9.06 26.26
CA PRO A 132 -1.33 -10.44 26.51
C PRO A 132 -2.76 -10.72 26.04
N GLU A 133 -3.67 -9.76 26.16
CA GLU A 133 -5.06 -9.83 25.75
C GLU A 133 -5.17 -9.90 24.23
N LEU A 134 -4.41 -9.07 23.52
CA LEU A 134 -4.33 -9.14 22.05
C LEU A 134 -3.76 -10.49 21.60
N LEU A 135 -2.71 -11.02 22.26
CA LEU A 135 -2.19 -12.36 21.96
C LEU A 135 -3.22 -13.45 22.24
N ALA A 136 -3.94 -13.36 23.35
CA ALA A 136 -4.97 -14.32 23.72
C ALA A 136 -6.12 -14.31 22.70
N LEU A 137 -6.52 -13.13 22.21
CA LEU A 137 -7.52 -13.00 21.16
C LEU A 137 -7.05 -13.65 19.86
N ILE A 138 -5.82 -13.34 19.41
CA ILE A 138 -5.26 -13.93 18.18
C ILE A 138 -5.20 -15.45 18.30
N ARG A 139 -4.83 -16.00 19.47
CA ARG A 139 -4.76 -17.46 19.69
C ARG A 139 -6.12 -18.16 19.65
N ARG A 140 -7.23 -17.44 19.88
CA ARG A 140 -8.58 -17.98 19.74
C ARG A 140 -9.00 -18.08 18.28
N TRP A 141 -8.41 -17.27 17.40
CA TRP A 141 -8.76 -17.27 15.99
C TRP A 141 -8.29 -18.57 15.32
N PRO A 142 -9.19 -19.41 14.77
CA PRO A 142 -8.84 -20.70 14.16
C PRO A 142 -7.93 -20.59 12.92
N GLY A 143 -7.73 -19.39 12.36
CA GLY A 143 -6.74 -19.15 11.31
C GLY A 143 -5.29 -19.07 11.81
N SER A 144 -5.05 -19.05 13.12
CA SER A 144 -3.74 -18.80 13.73
C SER A 144 -2.92 -20.07 14.08
N VAL A 145 -3.34 -21.26 13.63
CA VAL A 145 -3.07 -22.51 14.39
C VAL A 145 -1.69 -23.15 14.15
N ASP A 146 -0.95 -22.79 13.09
CA ASP A 146 0.35 -23.44 12.77
C ASP A 146 1.59 -22.51 12.84
N GLY A 147 1.58 -21.56 13.78
CA GLY A 147 2.59 -20.49 13.87
C GLY A 147 2.03 -19.18 13.32
N PRO A 148 2.81 -18.08 13.26
CA PRO A 148 2.33 -16.90 12.54
C PRO A 148 2.05 -17.33 11.10
N ALA A 149 0.76 -17.42 10.74
CA ALA A 149 0.36 -17.64 9.36
C ALA A 149 1.08 -16.59 8.50
N SER A 150 1.50 -16.97 7.29
CA SER A 150 2.19 -16.02 6.38
C SER A 150 1.34 -14.75 6.24
N GLY A 151 1.85 -13.61 6.72
CA GLY A 151 1.12 -12.34 6.80
C GLY A 151 0.56 -11.97 8.17
N VAL A 152 0.87 -12.71 9.25
CA VAL A 152 0.69 -12.31 10.65
C VAL A 152 2.05 -11.93 11.23
N GLU A 153 2.30 -10.63 11.38
CA GLU A 153 3.58 -10.15 11.93
C GLU A 153 3.40 -9.55 13.33
N PRO A 154 3.59 -10.34 14.40
CA PRO A 154 3.61 -9.81 15.75
C PRO A 154 4.95 -9.11 16.01
N ALA A 155 4.94 -7.79 16.16
CA ALA A 155 6.12 -7.00 16.50
C ALA A 155 5.99 -6.45 17.93
N LEU A 156 6.98 -6.74 18.78
CA LEU A 156 7.12 -6.06 20.06
C LEU A 156 7.74 -4.69 19.83
N THR A 157 7.05 -3.66 20.30
CA THR A 157 7.56 -2.29 20.31
C THR A 157 8.63 -2.15 21.40
N GLU A 158 9.47 -1.11 21.32
CA GLU A 158 10.50 -0.81 22.33
C GLU A 158 9.91 -0.60 23.74
N THR A 159 8.65 -0.17 23.82
CA THR A 159 7.91 0.01 25.08
C THR A 159 7.27 -1.27 25.60
N GLY A 160 7.38 -2.39 24.88
CA GLY A 160 6.79 -3.68 25.21
C GLY A 160 5.33 -3.86 24.80
N GLY A 161 4.75 -2.92 24.05
CA GLY A 161 3.46 -3.11 23.37
C GLY A 161 3.56 -4.06 22.18
N LEU A 162 2.41 -4.56 21.72
CA LEU A 162 2.32 -5.51 20.61
C LEU A 162 1.65 -4.86 19.42
N THR A 163 2.25 -4.99 18.25
CA THR A 163 1.61 -4.67 16.96
C THR A 163 1.34 -5.97 16.21
N LEU A 164 0.13 -6.10 15.70
CA LEU A 164 -0.32 -7.14 14.79
C LEU A 164 -0.56 -6.51 13.42
N CYS A 165 0.13 -7.00 12.40
CA CYS A 165 -0.21 -6.69 11.01
C CYS A 165 -0.78 -7.94 10.34
N LEU A 166 -1.93 -7.79 9.68
CA LEU A 166 -2.59 -8.83 8.88
C LEU A 166 -2.67 -8.39 7.42
N SER A 167 -2.21 -9.24 6.51
CA SER A 167 -2.48 -9.07 5.06
C SER A 167 -3.99 -9.06 4.78
N GLN A 168 -4.41 -8.53 3.63
CA GLN A 168 -5.83 -8.39 3.30
C GLN A 168 -6.62 -9.69 3.50
N ASP A 169 -6.17 -10.81 2.93
CA ASP A 169 -6.87 -12.10 3.03
C ASP A 169 -7.02 -12.58 4.48
N LEU A 170 -6.01 -12.32 5.32
CA LEU A 170 -6.03 -12.67 6.73
C LEU A 170 -6.89 -11.68 7.54
N ALA A 171 -6.88 -10.41 7.19
CA ALA A 171 -7.76 -9.40 7.78
C ALA A 171 -9.22 -9.73 7.52
N GLU A 172 -9.58 -10.13 6.29
CA GLU A 172 -10.93 -10.55 5.94
C GLU A 172 -11.35 -11.78 6.76
N GLN A 173 -10.50 -12.79 6.86
CA GLN A 173 -10.77 -13.99 7.67
C GLN A 173 -10.90 -13.68 9.16
N PHE A 174 -9.98 -12.86 9.70
CA PHE A 174 -9.98 -12.47 11.10
C PHE A 174 -11.23 -11.67 11.45
N LEU A 175 -11.58 -10.66 10.66
CA LEU A 175 -12.75 -9.83 10.92
C LEU A 175 -14.06 -10.61 10.75
N ALA A 176 -14.13 -11.53 9.79
CA ALA A 176 -15.29 -12.39 9.61
C ALA A 176 -15.50 -13.29 10.83
N TRP A 177 -14.43 -13.93 11.33
CA TRP A 177 -14.48 -14.70 12.57
C TRP A 177 -14.82 -13.81 13.77
N PHE A 178 -14.14 -12.67 13.92
CA PHE A 178 -14.29 -11.77 15.07
C PHE A 178 -15.68 -11.15 15.15
N ARG A 179 -16.36 -10.98 14.00
CA ARG A 179 -17.77 -10.57 13.95
C ARG A 179 -18.68 -11.59 14.64
N ASP A 180 -18.45 -12.88 14.39
CA ASP A 180 -19.32 -13.96 14.84
C ASP A 180 -18.90 -14.57 16.19
N GLU A 181 -17.69 -14.26 16.65
CA GLU A 181 -17.19 -14.68 17.95
C GLU A 181 -18.12 -14.15 19.07
N PRO A 182 -18.42 -14.93 20.12
CA PRO A 182 -19.17 -14.46 21.28
C PRO A 182 -18.36 -13.52 22.19
#